data_AF-N4WSE5-F1
#
_entry.id   AF-N4WSE5-F1
#
_cell.length_a   1.000
_cell.length_b   1.000
_cell.length_c   1.000
_cell.angle_alpha   90.00
_cell.angle_beta   90.00
_cell.angle_gamma   90.00
#
_symmetry.space_group_name_H-M   'P 1'
#
loop_
_entity.id
_entity.type
_entity.pdbx_description
1 polymer ?
#
loop_
_entity_poly.entity_id
_entity_poly.type
_entity_poly.pdbx_seq_one_letter_code
_entity_poly.pdbx_strand_id
1 'polypeptide(L)'
;MLTAPILRLPVELHSEIIKLLDIRERVNLASTSRYFRFLIPAPTHNELLVAEDSAWAKSSQLYACKGCLNFWSWASFEDSMRKGKWCRSGTLASSRLCLKCGVNSALYTPGVHLRVCNRVHVLCAQCRRLTDQIGRHGMCTACSPNMPRNHQPQYFDDEDDWTYMKDRMSDCNHMQEFSDWHEEEHLSRY
;
A
#
# COMPACT_ATOMS: atom_id res chain seq x y z
N MET A 1 -11.28 -25.74 30.56
CA MET A 1 -11.28 -24.98 29.30
C MET A 1 -12.57 -24.17 29.24
N LEU A 2 -12.51 -22.84 29.35
CA LEU A 2 -13.70 -22.00 29.26
C LEU A 2 -14.14 -21.93 27.79
N THR A 3 -15.18 -22.67 27.45
CA THR A 3 -15.82 -22.63 26.12
C THR A 3 -16.32 -21.21 25.85
N ALA A 4 -15.95 -20.61 24.71
CA ALA A 4 -16.39 -19.27 24.35
C ALA A 4 -17.93 -19.20 24.37
N PRO A 5 -18.54 -18.35 25.24
CA PRO A 5 -19.98 -18.37 25.48
C PRO A 5 -20.80 -18.02 24.23
N ILE A 6 -20.24 -17.20 23.34
CA ILE A 6 -20.89 -16.81 22.10
C ILE A 6 -21.11 -18.01 21.17
N LEU A 7 -20.15 -18.93 21.03
CA LEU A 7 -20.26 -20.08 20.12
C LEU A 7 -21.30 -21.12 20.57
N ARG A 8 -21.86 -20.99 21.78
CA ARG A 8 -22.93 -21.86 22.30
C ARG A 8 -24.32 -21.35 21.95
N LEU A 9 -24.44 -20.14 21.39
CA LEU A 9 -25.72 -19.60 20.96
C LEU A 9 -26.21 -20.36 19.73
N PRO A 10 -27.54 -20.53 19.57
CA PRO A 10 -28.13 -21.00 18.32
C PRO A 10 -27.71 -20.14 17.12
N VAL A 11 -27.64 -20.74 15.94
CA VAL A 11 -27.19 -20.06 14.69
C VAL A 11 -28.13 -18.91 14.29
N GLU A 12 -29.39 -18.99 14.69
CA GLU A 12 -30.39 -17.93 14.52
C GLU A 12 -29.97 -16.68 15.29
N LEU A 13 -29.52 -16.84 16.54
CA LEU A 13 -29.03 -15.71 17.36
C LEU A 13 -27.75 -15.12 16.79
N HIS A 14 -26.84 -15.96 16.27
CA HIS A 14 -25.66 -15.45 15.56
C HIS A 14 -26.05 -14.61 14.35
N SER A 15 -27.04 -15.06 13.58
CA SER A 15 -27.52 -14.34 12.40
C SER A 15 -28.15 -12.99 12.78
N GLU A 16 -28.93 -12.94 13.85
CA GLU A 16 -29.49 -11.69 14.38
C GLU A 16 -28.41 -10.74 14.89
N ILE A 17 -27.41 -11.24 15.62
CA ILE A 17 -26.25 -10.44 16.06
C ILE A 17 -25.55 -9.84 14.82
N ILE A 18 -25.22 -10.67 13.82
CA ILE A 18 -24.50 -10.23 12.61
C ILE A 18 -25.27 -9.12 11.87
N LYS A 19 -26.61 -9.19 11.80
CA LYS A 19 -27.43 -8.15 11.16
C LYS A 19 -27.30 -6.78 11.83
N LEU A 20 -27.12 -6.76 13.15
CA LEU A 20 -26.96 -5.54 13.94
C LEU A 20 -25.55 -4.95 13.87
N LEU A 21 -24.56 -5.74 13.45
CA LEU A 21 -23.18 -5.30 13.33
C LEU A 21 -22.97 -4.42 12.10
N ASP A 22 -22.15 -3.39 12.24
CA ASP A 22 -21.64 -2.62 11.11
C ASP A 22 -20.61 -3.45 10.30
N ILE A 23 -20.16 -2.92 9.16
CA ILE A 23 -19.23 -3.68 8.31
C ILE A 23 -17.87 -3.92 9.00
N ARG A 24 -17.41 -2.99 9.84
CA ARG A 24 -16.14 -3.13 10.56
C ARG A 24 -16.24 -4.28 11.53
N GLU A 25 -17.30 -4.30 12.32
CA GLU A 25 -17.60 -5.33 13.31
C GLU A 25 -17.79 -6.69 12.65
N ARG A 26 -18.48 -6.76 11.51
CA ARG A 26 -18.60 -7.99 10.71
C ARG A 26 -17.25 -8.50 10.22
N VAL A 27 -16.42 -7.64 9.65
CA VAL A 27 -15.06 -8.02 9.19
C VAL A 27 -14.20 -8.48 10.36
N ASN A 28 -14.24 -7.78 11.48
CA ASN A 28 -13.52 -8.15 12.69
C ASN A 28 -14.00 -9.50 13.22
N LEU A 29 -15.31 -9.69 13.38
CA LEU A 29 -15.90 -10.95 13.85
C LEU A 29 -15.54 -12.12 12.93
N ALA A 30 -15.60 -11.93 11.61
CA ALA A 30 -15.18 -12.92 10.62
C ALA A 30 -13.68 -13.26 10.70
N SER A 31 -12.83 -12.35 11.20
CA SER A 31 -11.40 -12.61 11.37
C SER A 31 -11.08 -13.43 12.63
N THR A 32 -11.96 -13.43 13.63
CA THR A 32 -11.74 -14.13 14.91
C THR A 32 -11.94 -15.65 14.84
N SER A 33 -12.83 -16.13 13.97
CA SER A 33 -13.22 -17.55 13.94
C SER A 33 -13.59 -18.01 12.53
N ARG A 34 -13.18 -19.23 12.19
CA ARG A 34 -13.59 -19.88 10.93
C ARG A 34 -15.11 -20.04 10.83
N TYR A 35 -15.79 -20.24 11.96
CA TYR A 35 -17.25 -20.33 12.02
C TYR A 35 -17.93 -19.04 11.56
N PHE A 36 -17.59 -17.92 12.19
CA PHE A 36 -18.14 -16.62 11.81
C PHE A 36 -17.70 -16.17 10.43
N ARG A 37 -16.49 -16.54 10.00
CA ARG A 37 -16.05 -16.29 8.62
C ARG A 37 -16.95 -16.95 7.57
N PHE A 38 -17.50 -18.13 7.88
CA PHE A 38 -18.42 -18.83 6.97
C PHE A 38 -19.85 -18.31 7.09
N LEU A 39 -20.27 -17.95 8.30
CA LEU A 39 -21.63 -17.46 8.56
C LEU A 39 -21.86 -16.02 8.09
N ILE A 40 -20.86 -15.16 8.20
CA ILE A 40 -20.94 -13.75 7.81
C ILE A 40 -20.75 -13.67 6.28
N PRO A 41 -21.74 -13.14 5.53
CA PRO A 41 -21.58 -12.91 4.11
C PRO A 41 -20.37 -12.01 3.85
N ALA A 42 -19.56 -12.37 2.86
CA ALA A 42 -18.45 -11.52 2.44
C ALA A 42 -19.02 -10.17 1.98
N PRO A 43 -18.47 -9.03 2.46
CA PRO A 43 -18.96 -7.72 2.06
C PRO A 43 -18.76 -7.53 0.56
N THR A 44 -19.73 -6.89 -0.07
CA THR A 44 -19.60 -6.43 -1.46
C THR A 44 -18.58 -5.31 -1.54
N HIS A 45 -17.96 -5.15 -2.70
CA HIS A 45 -17.02 -4.06 -2.91
C HIS A 45 -17.66 -2.67 -2.69
N ASN A 46 -18.94 -2.52 -3.07
CA ASN A 46 -19.65 -1.26 -2.90
C ASN A 46 -19.85 -0.91 -1.42
N GLU A 47 -20.20 -1.90 -0.58
CA GLU A 47 -20.32 -1.68 0.87
C GLU A 47 -18.97 -1.26 1.48
N LEU A 48 -17.86 -1.83 1.02
CA LEU A 48 -16.52 -1.42 1.45
C LEU A 48 -16.19 0.01 1.03
N LEU A 49 -16.55 0.42 -0.19
CA LEU A 49 -16.32 1.81 -0.64
C LEU A 49 -17.14 2.80 0.18
N VAL A 50 -18.40 2.50 0.47
CA VAL A 50 -19.25 3.34 1.32
C VAL A 50 -18.65 3.44 2.74
N ALA A 51 -18.20 2.32 3.30
CA ALA A 51 -17.61 2.31 4.63
C ALA A 51 -16.19 2.90 4.70
N GLU A 52 -15.47 2.98 3.58
CA GLU A 52 -14.21 3.71 3.49
C GLU A 52 -14.37 5.19 3.82
N ASP A 53 -15.57 5.74 3.59
CA ASP A 53 -15.91 7.13 3.92
C ASP A 53 -16.27 7.37 5.39
N SER A 54 -16.40 6.31 6.19
CA SER A 54 -16.65 6.40 7.63
C SER A 54 -15.47 6.99 8.40
N ALA A 55 -15.76 7.73 9.48
CA ALA A 55 -14.72 8.35 10.32
C ALA A 55 -13.65 7.36 10.80
N TRP A 56 -14.03 6.12 11.10
CA TRP A 56 -13.11 5.05 11.47
C TRP A 56 -12.13 4.69 10.36
N ALA A 57 -12.61 4.51 9.13
CA ALA A 57 -11.75 4.19 8.00
C ALA A 57 -10.85 5.38 7.62
N LYS A 58 -11.35 6.61 7.80
CA LYS A 58 -10.56 7.83 7.61
C LYS A 58 -9.43 7.93 8.64
N SER A 59 -9.73 7.79 9.93
CA SER A 59 -8.73 7.89 11.00
C SER A 59 -7.69 6.77 10.94
N SER A 60 -8.11 5.56 10.57
CA SER A 60 -7.24 4.39 10.44
C SER A 60 -6.53 4.30 9.08
N GLN A 61 -6.72 5.27 8.19
CA GLN A 61 -6.15 5.30 6.84
C GLN A 61 -6.40 4.00 6.05
N LEU A 62 -7.65 3.52 6.09
CA LEU A 62 -8.08 2.31 5.41
C LEU A 62 -8.68 2.59 4.05
N TYR A 63 -8.45 1.65 3.14
CA TYR A 63 -8.84 1.70 1.74
C TYR A 63 -9.38 0.34 1.29
N ALA A 64 -10.48 0.34 0.54
CA ALA A 64 -11.10 -0.85 -0.01
C ALA A 64 -10.33 -1.36 -1.23
N CYS A 65 -10.11 -2.67 -1.29
CA CYS A 65 -9.52 -3.35 -2.43
C CYS A 65 -10.56 -4.18 -3.19
N LYS A 66 -10.66 -3.96 -4.51
CA LYS A 66 -11.57 -4.71 -5.39
C LYS A 66 -11.20 -6.20 -5.50
N GLY A 67 -9.91 -6.51 -5.45
CA GLY A 67 -9.43 -7.87 -5.70
C GLY A 67 -9.68 -8.84 -4.56
N CYS A 68 -9.48 -8.41 -3.31
CA CYS A 68 -9.64 -9.27 -2.14
C CYS A 68 -10.85 -8.95 -1.27
N LEU A 69 -11.66 -7.94 -1.66
CA LEU A 69 -12.86 -7.50 -0.95
C LEU A 69 -12.60 -7.30 0.56
N ASN A 70 -11.56 -6.51 0.86
CA ASN A 70 -11.16 -6.23 2.23
C ASN A 70 -10.57 -4.81 2.35
N PHE A 71 -10.56 -4.28 3.57
CA PHE A 71 -9.83 -3.07 3.90
C PHE A 71 -8.35 -3.38 4.09
N TRP A 72 -7.52 -2.49 3.59
CA TRP A 72 -6.09 -2.49 3.87
C TRP A 72 -5.63 -1.11 4.26
N SER A 73 -4.55 -1.07 5.03
CA SER A 73 -3.86 0.18 5.34
C SER A 73 -3.39 0.87 4.06
N TRP A 74 -3.31 2.19 4.12
CA TRP A 74 -2.77 3.01 3.03
C TRP A 74 -1.42 2.48 2.52
N ALA A 75 -0.55 1.97 3.39
CA ALA A 75 0.77 1.40 3.03
C ALA A 75 0.69 0.11 2.19
N SER A 76 -0.48 -0.52 2.09
CA SER A 76 -0.70 -1.71 1.27
C SER A 76 -1.04 -1.39 -0.19
N PHE A 77 -1.05 -0.12 -0.57
CA PHE A 77 -1.35 0.35 -1.92
C PHE A 77 -0.18 1.15 -2.49
N GLU A 78 -0.05 1.13 -3.82
CA GLU A 78 0.84 2.04 -4.53
C GLU A 78 0.37 3.50 -4.34
N ASP A 79 1.29 4.45 -4.32
CA ASP A 79 0.99 5.87 -4.11
C ASP A 79 0.00 6.42 -5.15
N SER A 80 0.10 5.97 -6.41
CA SER A 80 -0.83 6.35 -7.48
C SER A 80 -2.26 5.88 -7.20
N MET A 81 -2.42 4.72 -6.55
CA MET A 81 -3.71 4.11 -6.19
C MET A 81 -4.41 4.81 -5.03
N ARG A 82 -3.84 5.89 -4.49
CA ARG A 82 -4.40 6.66 -3.36
C ARG A 82 -4.63 8.12 -3.70
N LYS A 83 -4.22 8.55 -4.90
CA LYS A 83 -4.22 9.95 -5.33
C LYS A 83 -5.03 10.11 -6.62
N GLY A 84 -5.39 11.36 -6.94
CA GLY A 84 -6.13 11.71 -8.15
C GLY A 84 -7.42 10.91 -8.27
N LYS A 85 -7.68 10.30 -9.44
CA LYS A 85 -8.91 9.54 -9.70
C LYS A 85 -9.09 8.28 -8.83
N TRP A 86 -8.04 7.79 -8.18
CA TRP A 86 -8.13 6.64 -7.26
C TRP A 86 -8.19 7.06 -5.78
N CYS A 87 -8.21 8.35 -5.46
CA CYS A 87 -8.42 8.76 -4.08
C CYS A 87 -9.78 8.28 -3.56
N ARG A 88 -10.01 8.44 -2.25
CA ARG A 88 -11.31 8.16 -1.64
C ARG A 88 -12.40 8.97 -2.36
N SER A 89 -13.51 8.30 -2.68
CA SER A 89 -14.62 8.86 -3.47
C SER A 89 -14.23 9.32 -4.90
N GLY A 90 -13.02 8.99 -5.38
CA GLY A 90 -12.57 9.26 -6.75
C GLY A 90 -13.27 8.37 -7.78
N THR A 91 -13.28 8.80 -9.04
CA THR A 91 -14.02 8.12 -10.13
C THR A 91 -13.53 6.69 -10.40
N LEU A 92 -12.27 6.38 -10.09
CA LEU A 92 -11.68 5.05 -10.19
C LEU A 92 -11.36 4.41 -8.82
N ALA A 93 -11.88 4.96 -7.71
CA ALA A 93 -11.78 4.35 -6.38
C ALA A 93 -12.28 2.89 -6.38
N SER A 94 -13.32 2.63 -7.18
CA SER A 94 -13.93 1.33 -7.36
C SER A 94 -13.05 0.29 -8.09
N SER A 95 -11.94 0.72 -8.67
CA SER A 95 -10.98 -0.13 -9.42
C SER A 95 -9.64 -0.29 -8.71
N ARG A 96 -9.51 0.20 -7.47
CA ARG A 96 -8.28 0.06 -6.70
C ARG A 96 -7.96 -1.39 -6.34
N LEU A 97 -6.67 -1.69 -6.41
CA LEU A 97 -6.10 -2.96 -5.99
C LEU A 97 -4.96 -2.69 -5.01
N CYS A 98 -4.94 -3.42 -3.90
CA CYS A 98 -3.78 -3.46 -3.02
C CYS A 98 -2.60 -4.09 -3.77
N LEU A 99 -1.36 -3.86 -3.31
CA LEU A 99 -0.14 -4.33 -3.96
C LEU A 99 -0.19 -5.83 -4.26
N LYS A 100 -0.64 -6.65 -3.31
CA LYS A 100 -0.80 -8.10 -3.50
C LYS A 100 -1.76 -8.44 -4.64
N CYS A 101 -2.93 -7.81 -4.68
CA CYS A 101 -3.91 -8.06 -5.75
C CYS A 101 -3.40 -7.52 -7.09
N GLY A 102 -2.78 -6.34 -7.12
CA GLY A 102 -2.17 -5.76 -8.31
C GLY A 102 -1.11 -6.68 -8.91
N VAL A 103 -0.19 -7.21 -8.09
CA VAL A 103 0.81 -8.19 -8.53
C VAL A 103 0.15 -9.47 -9.06
N ASN A 104 -0.82 -10.04 -8.33
CA ASN A 104 -1.50 -11.27 -8.75
C ASN A 104 -2.33 -11.11 -10.04
N SER A 105 -2.87 -9.91 -10.26
CA SER A 105 -3.64 -9.56 -11.47
C SER A 105 -2.78 -9.10 -12.65
N ALA A 106 -1.45 -9.16 -12.52
CA ALA A 106 -0.50 -8.66 -13.52
C ALA A 106 -0.69 -7.17 -13.89
N LEU A 107 -1.25 -6.35 -12.97
CA LEU A 107 -1.34 -4.90 -13.14
C LEU A 107 0.06 -4.27 -13.20
N TYR A 108 0.99 -4.82 -12.43
CA TYR A 108 2.37 -4.37 -12.37
C TYR A 108 3.24 -5.37 -13.13
N THR A 109 3.96 -4.89 -14.14
CA THR A 109 4.90 -5.70 -14.91
C THR A 109 6.15 -6.01 -14.08
N PRO A 110 6.68 -7.24 -14.12
CA PRO A 110 7.98 -7.53 -13.51
C PRO A 110 9.07 -6.61 -14.08
N GLY A 111 9.95 -6.11 -13.22
CA GLY A 111 10.96 -5.10 -13.54
C GLY A 111 10.53 -3.66 -13.26
N VAL A 112 9.25 -3.41 -12.98
CA VAL A 112 8.75 -2.05 -12.74
C VAL A 112 9.11 -1.55 -11.35
N HIS A 113 9.30 -0.23 -11.25
CA HIS A 113 9.40 0.47 -9.99
C HIS A 113 8.03 1.01 -9.55
N LEU A 114 7.67 0.74 -8.31
CA LEU A 114 6.44 1.20 -7.66
C LEU A 114 6.80 2.16 -6.53
N ARG A 115 5.97 3.17 -6.29
CA ARG A 115 6.12 4.03 -5.11
C ARG A 115 5.15 3.60 -4.03
N VAL A 116 5.65 3.25 -2.85
CA VAL A 116 4.83 2.87 -1.69
C VAL A 116 5.29 3.72 -0.51
N CYS A 117 4.39 4.52 0.03
CA CYS A 117 4.70 5.47 1.11
C CYS A 117 5.91 6.36 0.75
N ASN A 118 5.92 6.87 -0.48
CA ASN A 118 6.99 7.69 -1.06
C ASN A 118 8.36 7.02 -1.18
N ARG A 119 8.47 5.70 -0.92
CA ARG A 119 9.68 4.90 -1.13
C ARG A 119 9.56 4.10 -2.42
N VAL A 120 10.66 3.99 -3.15
CA VAL A 120 10.70 3.21 -4.38
C VAL A 120 10.89 1.74 -4.02
N HIS A 121 10.04 0.90 -4.58
CA HIS A 121 10.14 -0.56 -4.55
C HIS A 121 10.28 -1.08 -5.98
N VAL A 122 10.86 -2.26 -6.14
CA VAL A 122 10.93 -2.98 -7.41
C VAL A 122 10.13 -4.27 -7.30
N LEU A 123 9.28 -4.55 -8.30
CA LEU A 123 8.76 -5.90 -8.51
C LEU A 123 9.81 -6.67 -9.29
N CYS A 124 10.63 -7.48 -8.61
CA CYS A 124 11.80 -8.10 -9.25
C CYS A 124 11.44 -8.91 -10.50
N ALA A 125 12.10 -8.62 -11.63
CA ALA A 125 11.89 -9.32 -12.89
C ALA A 125 12.13 -10.84 -12.79
N GLN A 126 13.07 -11.27 -11.95
CA GLN A 126 13.48 -12.67 -11.81
C GLN A 126 12.60 -13.44 -10.80
N CYS A 127 12.56 -12.99 -9.54
CA CYS A 127 11.89 -13.73 -8.46
C CYS A 127 10.45 -13.26 -8.19
N ARG A 128 9.97 -12.21 -8.89
CA ARG A 128 8.62 -11.64 -8.75
C ARG A 128 8.25 -11.17 -7.33
N ARG A 129 9.25 -10.98 -6.47
CA ARG A 129 9.06 -10.41 -5.13
C ARG A 129 9.10 -8.88 -5.23
N LEU A 130 8.13 -8.24 -4.59
CA LEU A 130 8.14 -6.79 -4.36
C LEU A 130 9.05 -6.48 -3.17
N THR A 131 10.04 -5.62 -3.35
CA THR A 131 10.99 -5.23 -2.30
C THR A 131 11.52 -3.82 -2.52
N ASP A 132 11.94 -3.17 -1.44
CA ASP A 132 12.70 -1.91 -1.44
C ASP A 132 14.20 -2.10 -1.74
N GLN A 133 14.69 -3.35 -1.77
CA GLN A 133 16.08 -3.66 -2.09
C GLN A 133 16.29 -3.68 -3.60
N ILE A 134 16.44 -2.50 -4.19
CA ILE A 134 16.57 -2.31 -5.64
C ILE A 134 17.99 -2.70 -6.10
N GLY A 135 18.07 -3.64 -7.05
CA GLY A 135 19.28 -4.03 -7.77
C GLY A 135 19.39 -3.33 -9.12
N ARG A 136 19.93 -4.02 -10.13
CA ARG A 136 20.07 -3.48 -11.49
C ARG A 136 18.99 -4.02 -12.42
N HIS A 137 18.70 -3.30 -13.50
CA HIS A 137 17.81 -3.74 -14.59
C HIS A 137 16.44 -4.27 -14.12
N GLY A 138 15.82 -3.64 -13.11
CA GLY A 138 14.51 -4.05 -12.59
C GLY A 138 14.55 -5.32 -11.72
N MET A 139 15.72 -5.74 -11.24
CA MET A 139 15.88 -6.86 -10.31
C MET A 139 16.08 -6.36 -8.88
N CYS A 140 15.83 -7.23 -7.90
CA CYS A 140 16.24 -6.98 -6.52
C CYS A 140 17.73 -7.28 -6.30
N THR A 141 18.31 -6.76 -5.22
CA THR A 141 19.70 -7.01 -4.81
C THR A 141 20.04 -8.50 -4.67
N ALA A 142 19.08 -9.34 -4.30
CA ALA A 142 19.31 -10.78 -4.17
C ALA A 142 19.44 -11.49 -5.54
N CYS A 143 18.73 -11.01 -6.57
CA CYS A 143 18.78 -11.59 -7.92
C CYS A 143 19.83 -10.94 -8.82
N SER A 144 20.20 -9.71 -8.51
CA SER A 144 21.30 -8.98 -9.14
C SER A 144 22.16 -8.36 -8.05
N PRO A 145 22.95 -9.18 -7.32
CA PRO A 145 23.89 -8.65 -6.33
C PRO A 145 24.80 -7.64 -7.03
N ASN A 146 25.00 -6.49 -6.38
CA ASN A 146 26.05 -5.60 -6.82
C ASN A 146 27.38 -6.35 -6.66
N MET A 147 28.01 -6.72 -7.78
CA MET A 147 29.46 -6.86 -7.78
C MET A 147 30.02 -5.54 -7.26
N PRO A 148 30.94 -5.54 -6.27
CA PRO A 148 31.64 -4.33 -5.89
C PRO A 148 32.24 -3.75 -7.19
N ARG A 149 31.88 -2.50 -7.51
CA ARG A 149 32.59 -1.79 -8.57
C ARG A 149 34.04 -1.76 -8.14
N ASN A 150 34.89 -2.49 -8.86
CA ASN A 150 36.33 -2.34 -8.74
C ASN A 150 36.62 -0.90 -9.23
N HIS A 151 36.58 0.07 -8.31
CA HIS A 151 37.05 1.42 -8.57
C HIS A 151 38.56 1.30 -8.76
N GLN A 152 39.01 1.02 -9.98
CA GLN A 152 40.29 1.57 -10.41
C GLN A 152 40.05 3.06 -10.57
N PRO A 153 40.67 3.93 -9.74
CA PRO A 153 40.71 5.35 -10.05
C PRO A 153 41.60 5.47 -11.28
N GLN A 154 41.01 5.54 -12.46
CA GLN A 154 41.69 6.14 -13.59
C GLN A 154 41.70 7.64 -13.29
N TYR A 155 42.80 8.08 -12.71
CA TYR A 155 43.21 9.49 -12.76
C TYR A 155 43.28 9.86 -14.24
N PHE A 156 42.21 10.49 -14.74
CA PHE A 156 42.30 11.35 -15.90
C PHE A 156 42.52 12.75 -15.35
N ASP A 157 43.76 13.19 -15.55
CA ASP A 157 44.25 14.54 -15.35
C ASP A 157 43.69 15.35 -16.53
N ASP A 158 42.65 16.14 -16.30
CA ASP A 158 42.19 17.16 -17.25
C ASP A 158 41.59 18.32 -16.45
N GLU A 159 42.45 19.33 -16.26
CA GLU A 159 42.06 20.68 -15.89
C GLU A 159 41.11 21.26 -16.97
N ASP A 160 40.31 22.26 -16.57
CA ASP A 160 39.41 23.08 -17.41
C ASP A 160 38.00 22.56 -17.73
N ASP A 161 37.04 22.77 -16.81
CA ASP A 161 35.70 23.25 -17.22
C ASP A 161 34.89 23.87 -16.06
N TRP A 162 35.36 24.98 -15.49
CA TRP A 162 34.58 25.79 -14.52
C TRP A 162 33.63 26.80 -15.19
N THR A 163 33.39 26.73 -16.50
CA THR A 163 32.66 27.80 -17.21
C THR A 163 31.18 27.50 -17.50
N TYR A 164 30.69 26.28 -17.26
CA TYR A 164 29.30 25.92 -17.59
C TYR A 164 28.25 26.15 -16.47
N MET A 165 28.68 26.54 -15.26
CA MET A 165 27.77 26.69 -14.10
C MET A 165 27.08 28.07 -13.95
N LYS A 166 27.28 29.03 -14.88
CA LYS A 166 26.70 30.38 -14.74
C LYS A 166 25.39 30.65 -15.51
N ASP A 167 24.97 29.77 -16.42
CA ASP A 167 23.86 30.09 -17.35
C ASP A 167 22.52 29.38 -17.10
N ARG A 168 22.30 28.72 -15.94
CA ARG A 168 20.98 28.14 -15.62
C ARG A 168 20.35 28.54 -14.28
N MET A 169 20.88 29.57 -13.61
CA MET A 169 20.21 30.19 -12.45
C MET A 169 19.30 31.34 -12.89
N SER A 170 18.26 31.03 -13.66
CA SER A 170 17.12 31.91 -13.92
C SER A 170 15.96 31.04 -14.38
N ASP A 171 15.33 30.36 -13.42
CA ASP A 171 13.92 29.97 -13.46
C ASP A 171 13.54 29.28 -12.13
N CYS A 172 13.70 30.04 -11.05
CA CYS A 172 13.01 29.76 -9.80
C CYS A 172 11.74 30.60 -9.80
N ASN A 173 10.57 30.01 -10.06
CA ASN A 173 9.26 30.46 -9.56
C ASN A 173 8.12 29.52 -10.00
N HIS A 174 7.89 28.44 -9.24
CA HIS A 174 6.56 28.08 -8.69
C HIS A 174 6.65 26.78 -7.88
N MET A 175 6.92 26.88 -6.58
CA MET A 175 6.52 25.87 -5.60
C MET A 175 5.96 26.60 -4.41
N GLN A 176 4.63 26.61 -4.30
CA GLN A 176 3.96 27.03 -3.09
C GLN A 176 2.76 26.13 -2.89
N GLU A 177 2.90 25.24 -1.91
CA GLU A 177 1.89 24.75 -0.96
C GLU A 177 2.29 23.35 -0.49
N PHE A 178 3.12 23.29 0.56
CA PHE A 178 3.12 22.22 1.55
C PHE A 178 3.85 22.71 2.81
N SER A 179 3.07 23.32 3.69
CA SER A 179 3.33 23.61 5.11
C SER A 179 1.94 23.50 5.73
N ASP A 180 1.65 22.76 6.78
CA ASP A 180 2.41 22.26 7.92
C ASP A 180 1.88 20.86 8.28
N TRP A 181 2.61 20.10 9.10
CA TRP A 181 2.13 19.59 10.39
C TRP A 181 3.10 18.53 10.95
N HIS A 182 3.74 18.97 12.04
CA HIS A 182 4.33 18.27 13.19
C HIS A 182 4.69 16.78 13.09
N GLU A 183 6.01 16.58 13.17
CA GLU A 183 6.65 15.40 13.73
C GLU A 183 6.29 15.24 15.22
N GLU A 184 5.95 14.01 15.60
CA GLU A 184 5.97 13.34 16.92
C GLU A 184 5.04 12.12 16.75
N GLU A 185 5.30 10.86 17.11
CA GLU A 185 6.27 10.19 17.98
C GLU A 185 6.25 8.69 17.61
N HIS A 186 7.36 8.01 17.89
CA HIS A 186 7.48 6.61 18.28
C HIS A 186 6.87 5.50 17.39
N LEU A 187 7.74 5.02 16.50
CA LEU A 187 7.81 3.63 16.05
C LEU A 187 7.80 2.65 17.24
N SER A 188 6.65 2.02 17.50
CA SER A 188 6.59 0.77 18.24
C SER A 188 6.40 -0.40 17.28
N ARG A 189 7.37 -1.30 17.34
CA ARG A 189 7.42 -2.61 16.66
C ARG A 189 6.14 -3.40 16.95
N TYR A 190 5.48 -3.90 15.91
CA TYR A 190 5.05 -5.29 15.63
C TYR A 190 4.03 -5.30 14.50
#